data_AF-A0A0B7H5S0-F1
#
_entry.id   AF-A0A0B7H5S0-F1
#
_cell.length_a   1.000
_cell.length_b   1.000
_cell.length_c   1.000
_cell.angle_alpha   90.00
_cell.angle_beta   90.00
_cell.angle_gamma   90.00
#
_symmetry.space_group_name_H-M   'P 1'
#
loop_
_entity.id
_entity.type
_entity.pdbx_description
1 polymer ?
#
loop_
_entity_poly.entity_id
_entity_poly.type
_entity_poly.pdbx_seq_one_letter_code
_entity_poly.pdbx_strand_id
1 'polypeptide(L)'
;MKKIILFLLSILLVSCSKEGKEGSSVKGTFNVQFQADLANTIYTSAIFGLAEVERQTNQAIDFFYIDFDAEENGVIEVVIEETALNYKTEITKEVTTGRNSFSPKIKWKYDALKQMKQSGYADFTFFCRNTVGDKLGSKDIKVRYTSINECVLVAKLQGKVYPLFHFMGAYVNEDSPVIDVFLKDVLNTTDLKAFTGYQGENSNVIAVNVINQVRAMFLTLRSKGVKYSSITDTSNSSSNPNVVSQYIRFADEVMNNTQANCADGTVFLCSALRKVGIEAFMVFQPGHVYLGYYANPNKKRPFLLETTMVGTDYSFMQATDINVNTFNKNIEKYNNKDYMDMYFIININDIRSLIKPIGR
;
A
#
# COMPACT_ATOMS: atom_id res chain seq x y z
N MET A 1 -5.90 -10.68 11.67
CA MET A 1 -4.46 -10.59 11.99
C MET A 1 -3.65 -11.81 11.53
N LYS A 2 -3.77 -13.01 12.13
CA LYS A 2 -3.02 -14.21 11.68
C LYS A 2 -3.19 -14.57 10.18
N LYS A 3 -4.35 -14.32 9.58
CA LYS A 3 -4.64 -14.61 8.15
C LYS A 3 -4.01 -13.62 7.16
N ILE A 4 -3.84 -12.34 7.52
CA ILE A 4 -3.21 -11.33 6.65
C ILE A 4 -1.69 -11.53 6.66
N ILE A 5 -1.15 -11.80 7.85
CA ILE A 5 0.25 -12.17 8.05
C ILE A 5 0.56 -13.48 7.29
N LEU A 6 -0.24 -14.54 7.42
CA LEU A 6 -0.05 -15.78 6.63
C LEU A 6 -0.12 -15.59 5.10
N PHE A 7 -0.88 -14.61 4.61
CA PHE A 7 -1.05 -14.38 3.17
C PHE A 7 0.14 -13.66 2.54
N LEU A 8 0.80 -12.79 3.32
CA LEU A 8 2.04 -12.10 2.94
C LEU A 8 3.29 -12.99 3.12
N LEU A 9 3.21 -14.02 3.96
CA LEU A 9 4.31 -14.92 4.32
C LEU A 9 4.47 -16.16 3.42
N SER A 10 3.68 -16.35 2.34
CA SER A 10 3.74 -17.60 1.57
C SER A 10 4.94 -17.76 0.63
N ILE A 11 6.00 -16.94 0.79
CA ILE A 11 7.29 -17.16 0.15
C ILE A 11 8.26 -17.53 1.29
N LEU A 12 8.40 -18.83 1.55
CA LEU A 12 9.23 -19.35 2.61
C LEU A 12 10.00 -20.56 2.11
N LEU A 13 11.31 -20.39 1.96
CA LEU A 13 12.28 -21.45 2.19
C LEU A 13 13.23 -20.93 3.28
N VAL A 14 13.18 -21.56 4.45
CA VAL A 14 14.16 -21.35 5.52
C VAL A 14 14.84 -22.69 5.74
N SER A 15 16.12 -22.79 5.36
CA SER A 15 17.00 -23.79 5.94
C SER A 15 17.74 -23.16 7.12
N CYS A 16 17.72 -23.84 8.26
CA CYS A 16 18.63 -23.56 9.38
C CYS A 16 20.03 -24.03 9.00
N SER A 17 21.05 -23.18 9.18
CA SER A 17 22.46 -23.56 9.10
C SER A 17 23.15 -23.39 10.46
N LYS A 18 24.15 -24.25 10.70
CA LYS A 18 25.02 -24.27 11.87
C LYS A 18 26.19 -23.31 11.67
N GLU A 19 26.64 -22.72 12.78
CA GLU A 19 27.70 -21.71 12.88
C GLU A 19 28.94 -22.00 12.01
N GLY A 20 29.24 -21.08 11.10
CA GLY A 20 30.43 -21.06 10.25
C GLY A 20 31.63 -20.44 10.97
N LYS A 21 32.84 -20.94 10.69
CA LYS A 21 34.09 -20.42 11.27
C LYS A 21 34.49 -19.10 10.58
N GLU A 22 34.72 -18.05 11.35
CA GLU A 22 35.38 -16.82 10.89
C GLU A 22 36.76 -17.13 10.27
N GLY A 23 37.08 -16.54 9.11
CA GLY A 23 38.32 -16.76 8.37
C GLY A 23 38.24 -17.77 7.21
N SER A 24 37.04 -18.12 6.72
CA SER A 24 36.90 -19.07 5.60
C SER A 24 37.27 -18.45 4.25
N SER A 25 38.19 -19.07 3.51
CA SER A 25 38.52 -18.76 2.11
C SER A 25 37.50 -19.32 1.11
N VAL A 26 36.21 -19.29 1.47
CA VAL A 26 35.16 -19.98 0.73
C VAL A 26 35.16 -19.58 -0.74
N LYS A 27 35.10 -20.57 -1.62
CA LYS A 27 34.98 -20.41 -3.07
C LYS A 27 33.60 -20.82 -3.54
N GLY A 28 33.19 -20.28 -4.68
CA GLY A 28 31.90 -20.60 -5.28
C GLY A 28 31.50 -19.64 -6.39
N THR A 29 30.33 -19.90 -6.96
CA THR A 29 29.76 -19.06 -8.02
C THR A 29 28.65 -18.18 -7.44
N PHE A 30 28.79 -16.86 -7.62
CA PHE A 30 27.81 -15.87 -7.19
C PHE A 30 26.92 -15.42 -8.34
N ASN A 31 25.61 -15.36 -8.10
CA ASN A 31 24.64 -14.77 -9.02
C ASN A 31 23.54 -14.04 -8.25
N VAL A 32 22.89 -13.08 -8.92
CA VAL A 32 21.71 -12.40 -8.39
C VAL A 32 20.63 -12.41 -9.46
N GLN A 33 19.40 -12.69 -9.04
CA GLN A 33 18.21 -12.66 -9.87
C GLN A 33 17.22 -11.67 -9.29
N PHE A 34 16.42 -11.04 -10.16
CA PHE A 34 15.26 -10.27 -9.74
C PHE A 34 14.00 -11.14 -9.84
N GLN A 35 12.99 -10.86 -9.02
CA GLN A 35 11.71 -11.55 -9.07
C GLN A 35 11.10 -11.46 -10.49
N ALA A 36 11.08 -12.60 -11.19
CA ALA A 36 10.77 -12.64 -12.62
C ALA A 36 9.36 -12.13 -12.93
N ASP A 37 8.38 -12.44 -12.08
CA ASP A 37 7.00 -12.00 -12.26
C ASP A 37 6.83 -10.48 -12.18
N LEU A 38 7.78 -9.78 -11.56
CA LEU A 38 7.78 -8.32 -11.46
C LEU A 38 8.44 -7.63 -12.68
N ALA A 39 8.97 -8.39 -13.64
CA ALA A 39 9.54 -7.88 -14.89
C ALA A 39 10.55 -6.73 -14.65
N ASN A 40 11.49 -6.93 -13.72
CA ASN A 40 12.48 -5.93 -13.31
C ASN A 40 11.89 -4.58 -12.89
N THR A 41 10.67 -4.56 -12.34
CA THR A 41 10.00 -3.36 -11.84
C THR A 41 9.82 -3.40 -10.33
N ILE A 42 10.32 -2.38 -9.66
CA ILE A 42 10.08 -2.10 -8.24
C ILE A 42 8.86 -1.18 -8.12
N TYR A 43 7.83 -1.66 -7.43
CA TYR A 43 6.66 -0.86 -7.10
C TYR A 43 6.91 -0.14 -5.79
N THR A 44 7.19 1.16 -5.87
CA THR A 44 7.55 2.00 -4.72
C THR A 44 6.47 1.95 -3.63
N SER A 45 5.19 1.95 -4.03
CA SER A 45 4.04 1.81 -3.11
C SER A 45 4.01 0.48 -2.36
N ALA A 46 4.46 -0.62 -2.97
CA ALA A 46 4.51 -1.92 -2.33
C ALA A 46 5.56 -1.97 -1.20
N ILE A 47 6.67 -1.23 -1.33
CA ILE A 47 7.66 -1.08 -0.25
C ILE A 47 6.98 -0.49 0.99
N PHE A 48 6.18 0.56 0.84
CA PHE A 48 5.42 1.14 1.96
C PHE A 48 4.31 0.21 2.47
N GLY A 49 3.60 -0.46 1.58
CA GLY A 49 2.55 -1.42 1.93
C GLY A 49 3.07 -2.61 2.74
N LEU A 50 4.36 -2.93 2.64
CA LEU A 50 5.01 -4.05 3.33
C LEU A 50 5.93 -3.63 4.48
N ALA A 51 6.30 -2.36 4.59
CA ALA A 51 7.31 -1.88 5.53
C ALA A 51 7.06 -2.30 6.98
N GLU A 52 5.81 -2.15 7.45
CA GLU A 52 5.45 -2.50 8.84
C GLU A 52 5.36 -4.02 9.04
N VAL A 53 5.03 -4.78 8.00
CA VAL A 53 5.04 -6.24 8.02
C VAL A 53 6.48 -6.73 8.13
N GLU A 54 7.39 -6.23 7.28
CA GLU A 54 8.83 -6.49 7.36
C GLU A 54 9.40 -6.12 8.74
N ARG A 55 8.97 -4.99 9.33
CA ARG A 55 9.38 -4.57 10.67
C ARG A 55 8.93 -5.56 11.75
N GLN A 56 7.71 -6.09 11.66
CA GLN A 56 7.14 -7.00 12.65
C GLN A 56 7.64 -8.44 12.51
N THR A 57 7.87 -8.92 11.29
CA THR A 57 8.29 -10.30 11.01
C THR A 57 9.80 -10.46 10.89
N ASN A 58 10.52 -9.34 10.71
CA ASN A 58 11.93 -9.31 10.34
C ASN A 58 12.27 -10.09 9.05
N GLN A 59 11.28 -10.27 8.17
CA GLN A 59 11.46 -10.92 6.87
C GLN A 59 11.60 -9.87 5.76
N ALA A 60 12.58 -10.08 4.89
CA ALA A 60 12.84 -9.20 3.76
C ALA A 60 11.70 -9.25 2.73
N ILE A 61 11.55 -8.16 1.98
CA ILE A 61 10.70 -8.13 0.79
C ILE A 61 11.47 -8.74 -0.38
N ASP A 62 10.87 -9.73 -1.03
CA ASP A 62 11.53 -10.53 -2.08
C ASP A 62 11.52 -9.85 -3.46
N PHE A 63 12.39 -8.86 -3.63
CA PHE A 63 12.69 -8.31 -4.97
C PHE A 63 13.88 -9.00 -5.64
N PHE A 64 14.90 -9.35 -4.85
CA PHE A 64 16.14 -9.95 -5.34
C PHE A 64 16.38 -11.28 -4.64
N TYR A 65 16.89 -12.25 -5.38
CA TYR A 65 17.36 -13.53 -4.88
C TYR A 65 18.85 -13.62 -5.13
N ILE A 66 19.62 -13.75 -4.06
CA ILE A 66 21.06 -13.97 -4.11
C ILE A 66 21.28 -15.48 -4.08
N ASP A 67 21.91 -15.99 -5.14
CA ASP A 67 22.31 -17.39 -5.26
C ASP A 67 23.82 -17.51 -5.13
N PHE A 68 24.27 -18.43 -4.29
CA PHE A 68 25.68 -18.78 -4.13
C PHE A 68 25.85 -20.29 -4.10
N ASP A 69 26.52 -20.83 -5.12
CA ASP A 69 26.89 -22.24 -5.17
C ASP A 69 28.29 -22.42 -4.56
N ALA A 70 28.33 -22.89 -3.31
CA ALA A 70 29.54 -22.94 -2.50
C ALA A 70 30.29 -24.25 -2.71
N GLU A 71 31.61 -24.19 -2.94
CA GLU A 71 32.46 -25.38 -3.00
C GLU A 71 32.65 -26.01 -1.61
N GLU A 72 32.55 -25.20 -0.57
CA GLU A 72 32.81 -25.57 0.83
C GLU A 72 31.95 -24.74 1.79
N ASN A 73 31.75 -25.23 3.01
CA ASN A 73 31.08 -24.45 4.04
C ASN A 73 31.90 -23.22 4.40
N GLY A 74 31.24 -22.09 4.63
CA GLY A 74 31.93 -20.86 5.01
C GLY A 74 31.01 -19.68 5.19
N VAL A 75 31.60 -18.48 5.12
CA VAL A 75 30.89 -17.21 5.28
C VAL A 75 31.20 -16.31 4.09
N ILE A 76 30.16 -15.74 3.50
CA ILE A 76 30.25 -14.73 2.46
C ILE A 76 29.71 -13.39 2.98
N GLU A 77 30.22 -12.32 2.39
CA GLU A 77 29.71 -10.96 2.56
C GLU A 77 29.19 -10.45 1.23
N VAL A 78 27.92 -10.04 1.21
CA VAL A 78 27.28 -9.44 0.06
C VAL A 78 27.04 -7.95 0.34
N VAL A 79 27.55 -7.12 -0.56
CA VAL A 79 27.37 -5.67 -0.54
C VAL A 79 26.41 -5.29 -1.68
N ILE A 80 25.35 -4.57 -1.34
CA ILE A 80 24.47 -3.89 -2.28
C ILE A 80 24.85 -2.42 -2.22
N GLU A 81 25.34 -1.88 -3.33
CA GLU A 81 25.73 -0.48 -3.40
C GLU A 81 24.55 0.47 -3.22
N GLU A 82 24.87 1.70 -2.82
CA GLU A 82 23.89 2.76 -2.69
C GLU A 82 23.31 3.14 -4.06
N THR A 83 22.00 3.37 -4.10
CA THR A 83 21.30 3.87 -5.29
C THR A 83 20.40 5.05 -4.93
N ALA A 84 19.60 5.53 -5.89
CA ALA A 84 18.52 6.46 -5.60
C ALA A 84 17.43 5.86 -4.68
N LEU A 85 17.29 4.52 -4.65
CA LEU A 85 16.21 3.83 -3.92
C LEU A 85 16.65 3.32 -2.53
N ASN A 86 17.92 2.97 -2.35
CA ASN A 86 18.44 2.34 -1.13
C ASN A 86 19.75 2.96 -0.67
N TYR A 87 20.02 2.87 0.63
CA TYR A 87 21.35 3.02 1.20
C TYR A 87 22.18 1.76 0.95
N LYS A 88 23.50 1.90 1.03
CA LYS A 88 24.42 0.75 1.01
C LYS A 88 23.99 -0.29 2.05
N THR A 89 23.85 -1.53 1.61
CA THR A 89 23.45 -2.67 2.45
C THR A 89 24.56 -3.70 2.45
N GLU A 90 25.00 -4.12 3.63
CA GLU A 90 26.03 -5.14 3.81
C GLU A 90 25.41 -6.32 4.56
N ILE A 91 25.63 -7.52 4.05
CA ILE A 91 24.98 -8.75 4.51
C ILE A 91 26.04 -9.82 4.68
N THR A 92 26.17 -10.33 5.89
CA THR A 92 27.00 -11.51 6.18
C THR A 92 26.09 -12.74 6.19
N LYS A 93 26.49 -13.79 5.46
CA LYS A 93 25.70 -15.01 5.35
C LYS A 93 26.58 -16.24 5.43
N GLU A 94 26.18 -17.16 6.31
CA GLU A 94 26.73 -18.52 6.31
C GLU A 94 26.21 -19.30 5.11
N VAL A 95 27.12 -20.02 4.47
CA VAL A 95 26.83 -20.87 3.32
C VAL A 95 27.30 -22.29 3.60
N THR A 96 26.52 -23.26 3.13
CA THR A 96 26.89 -24.68 3.14
C THR A 96 27.28 -25.11 1.73
N THR A 97 28.15 -26.12 1.61
CA THR A 97 28.53 -26.72 0.32
C THR A 97 27.28 -27.00 -0.54
N GLY A 98 27.33 -26.60 -1.81
CA GLY A 98 26.23 -26.63 -2.76
C GLY A 98 25.44 -25.33 -2.81
N ARG A 99 24.20 -25.41 -3.30
CA ARG A 99 23.36 -24.24 -3.58
C ARG A 99 22.82 -23.59 -2.30
N ASN A 100 23.09 -22.30 -2.15
CA ASN A 100 22.51 -21.41 -1.15
C ASN A 100 21.69 -20.33 -1.88
N SER A 101 20.51 -19.99 -1.37
CA SER A 101 19.68 -18.92 -1.92
C SER A 101 18.99 -18.15 -0.80
N PHE A 102 19.00 -16.82 -0.89
CA PHE A 102 18.34 -15.95 0.10
C PHE A 102 17.98 -14.58 -0.48
N SER A 103 16.99 -13.93 0.11
CA SER A 103 16.60 -12.56 -0.22
C SER A 103 17.29 -11.55 0.69
N PRO A 104 17.88 -10.46 0.15
CA PRO A 104 18.53 -9.44 0.96
C PRO A 104 17.52 -8.50 1.61
N LYS A 105 17.76 -8.14 2.88
CA LYS A 105 17.03 -7.06 3.55
C LYS A 105 17.59 -5.70 3.14
N ILE A 106 17.02 -5.08 2.11
CA ILE A 106 17.49 -3.82 1.54
C ILE A 106 17.18 -2.65 2.48
N LYS A 107 18.17 -1.78 2.73
CA LYS A 107 17.99 -0.53 3.47
C LYS A 107 17.37 0.55 2.58
N TRP A 108 16.06 0.55 2.44
CA TRP A 108 15.33 1.51 1.60
C TRP A 108 15.43 2.96 2.08
N LYS A 109 15.57 3.91 1.15
CA LYS A 109 15.52 5.35 1.39
C LYS A 109 14.07 5.85 1.42
N TYR A 110 13.32 5.50 2.47
CA TYR A 110 11.88 5.83 2.56
C TYR A 110 11.58 7.31 2.27
N ASP A 111 12.40 8.26 2.75
CA ASP A 111 12.23 9.69 2.46
C ASP A 111 12.37 10.05 0.98
N ALA A 112 13.25 9.38 0.24
CA ALA A 112 13.37 9.56 -1.20
C ALA A 112 12.19 8.90 -1.94
N LEU A 113 11.85 7.66 -1.55
CA LEU A 113 10.79 6.88 -2.18
C LEU A 113 9.43 7.59 -2.12
N LYS A 114 9.06 8.21 -0.99
CA LYS A 114 7.79 8.95 -0.87
C LYS A 114 7.69 10.18 -1.77
N GLN A 115 8.82 10.67 -2.29
CA GLN A 115 8.90 11.83 -3.19
C GLN A 115 8.94 11.45 -4.67
N MET A 116 9.04 10.15 -5.01
CA MET A 116 9.11 9.69 -6.40
C MET A 116 7.75 9.77 -7.08
N LYS A 117 7.44 10.92 -7.68
CA LYS A 117 6.16 11.14 -8.38
C LYS A 117 6.13 10.62 -9.81
N GLN A 118 7.29 10.29 -10.38
CA GLN A 118 7.43 9.75 -11.73
C GLN A 118 8.22 8.45 -11.70
N SER A 119 7.95 7.59 -12.67
CA SER A 119 8.69 6.35 -12.87
C SER A 119 10.08 6.63 -13.45
N GLY A 120 11.04 5.77 -13.15
CA GLY A 120 12.42 5.91 -13.62
C GLY A 120 13.19 4.61 -13.54
N TYR A 121 14.53 4.69 -13.58
CA TYR A 121 15.41 3.52 -13.53
C TYR A 121 16.46 3.67 -12.44
N ALA A 122 16.87 2.54 -11.87
CA ALA A 122 18.01 2.44 -10.97
C ALA A 122 18.85 1.21 -11.35
N ASP A 123 20.17 1.34 -11.23
CA ASP A 123 21.10 0.23 -11.41
C ASP A 123 21.53 -0.26 -10.02
N PHE A 124 21.19 -1.51 -9.70
CA PHE A 124 21.64 -2.15 -8.47
C PHE A 124 22.90 -2.94 -8.74
N THR A 125 23.98 -2.59 -8.05
CA THR A 125 25.24 -3.33 -8.10
C THR A 125 25.41 -4.15 -6.83
N PHE A 126 25.64 -5.44 -7.02
CA PHE A 126 25.91 -6.42 -5.97
C PHE A 126 27.35 -6.89 -6.06
N PHE A 127 28.06 -6.92 -4.93
CA PHE A 127 29.38 -7.52 -4.79
C PHE A 127 29.32 -8.65 -3.78
N CYS A 128 30.00 -9.76 -4.07
CA CYS A 128 30.18 -10.85 -3.13
C CYS A 128 31.67 -11.05 -2.87
N ARG A 129 32.04 -11.18 -1.60
CA ARG A 129 33.41 -11.50 -1.16
C ARG A 129 33.39 -12.53 -0.04
N ASN A 130 34.49 -13.24 0.14
CA ASN A 130 34.70 -14.04 1.35
C ASN A 130 35.18 -13.15 2.51
N THR A 131 35.27 -13.72 3.72
CA THR A 131 35.69 -12.98 4.93
C THR A 131 37.16 -12.56 4.93
N VAL A 132 38.01 -13.14 4.07
CA VAL A 132 39.41 -12.71 3.90
C VAL A 132 39.55 -11.59 2.86
N GLY A 133 38.47 -11.21 2.17
CA GLY A 133 38.40 -10.09 1.25
C GLY A 133 38.50 -10.44 -0.24
N ASP A 134 38.62 -11.72 -0.60
CA ASP A 134 38.67 -12.12 -2.01
C ASP A 134 37.33 -11.88 -2.68
N LYS A 135 37.36 -11.30 -3.87
CA LYS A 135 36.17 -11.09 -4.69
C LYS A 135 35.68 -12.42 -5.26
N LEU A 136 34.46 -12.81 -4.90
CA LEU A 136 33.78 -14.01 -5.38
C LEU A 136 32.88 -13.73 -6.60
N GLY A 137 32.42 -12.48 -6.75
CA GLY A 137 31.66 -12.08 -7.93
C GLY A 137 31.05 -10.69 -7.81
N SER A 138 30.45 -10.25 -8.90
CA SER A 138 29.63 -9.05 -8.93
C SER A 138 28.51 -9.18 -9.95
N LYS A 139 27.38 -8.51 -9.72
CA LYS A 139 26.23 -8.52 -10.61
C LYS A 139 25.57 -7.15 -10.63
N ASP A 140 25.30 -6.65 -11.82
CA ASP A 140 24.48 -5.46 -12.02
C ASP A 140 23.09 -5.85 -12.50
N ILE A 141 22.06 -5.22 -11.93
CA ILE A 141 20.66 -5.39 -12.33
C ILE A 141 20.04 -4.01 -12.50
N LYS A 142 19.72 -3.67 -13.75
CA LYS A 142 18.90 -2.49 -14.06
C LYS A 142 17.44 -2.80 -13.76
N VAL A 143 16.81 -1.97 -12.92
CA VAL A 143 15.39 -2.06 -12.59
C VAL A 143 14.69 -0.76 -12.96
N ARG A 144 13.42 -0.87 -13.34
CA ARG A 144 12.49 0.26 -13.36
C ARG A 144 11.90 0.44 -11.96
N TYR A 145 11.62 1.66 -11.56
CA TYR A 145 10.78 1.95 -10.38
C TYR A 145 9.55 2.76 -10.78
N THR A 146 8.46 2.58 -10.04
CA THR A 146 7.19 3.28 -10.29
C THR A 146 7.08 4.57 -9.49
N SER A 147 6.18 5.47 -9.92
CA SER A 147 5.68 6.54 -9.05
C SER A 147 5.09 5.97 -7.76
N ILE A 148 5.27 6.68 -6.64
CA ILE A 148 4.62 6.38 -5.36
C ILE A 148 3.09 6.43 -5.45
N ASN A 149 2.54 7.15 -6.43
CA ASN A 149 1.11 7.20 -6.69
C ASN A 149 0.57 5.91 -7.32
N GLU A 150 1.42 5.05 -7.89
CA GLU A 150 0.97 3.77 -8.47
C GLU A 150 0.79 2.72 -7.37
N CYS A 151 -0.43 2.63 -6.81
CA CYS A 151 -0.78 1.64 -5.79
C CYS A 151 -0.94 0.25 -6.42
N VAL A 152 -0.20 -0.74 -5.92
CA VAL A 152 -0.40 -2.14 -6.33
C VAL A 152 -1.69 -2.67 -5.71
N LEU A 153 -2.60 -3.19 -6.54
CA LEU A 153 -3.89 -3.75 -6.13
C LEU A 153 -3.89 -5.28 -6.18
N VAL A 154 -3.26 -5.86 -7.19
CA VAL A 154 -3.14 -7.32 -7.36
C VAL A 154 -1.76 -7.65 -7.91
N ALA A 155 -1.13 -8.71 -7.40
CA ALA A 155 0.07 -9.29 -7.99
C ALA A 155 -0.14 -10.78 -8.26
N LYS A 156 0.37 -11.28 -9.39
CA LYS A 156 0.46 -12.70 -9.72
C LYS A 156 1.90 -13.12 -9.63
N LEU A 157 2.25 -13.86 -8.58
CA LEU A 157 3.61 -14.34 -8.34
C LEU A 157 3.59 -15.87 -8.32
N GLN A 158 4.46 -16.49 -9.12
CA GLN A 158 4.63 -17.94 -9.25
C GLN A 158 3.30 -18.67 -9.52
N GLY A 159 2.47 -18.07 -10.39
CA GLY A 159 1.16 -18.60 -10.73
C GLY A 159 0.04 -18.35 -9.70
N LYS A 160 0.37 -17.83 -8.51
CA LYS A 160 -0.60 -17.50 -7.45
C LYS A 160 -1.01 -16.03 -7.49
N VAL A 161 -2.30 -15.77 -7.33
CA VAL A 161 -2.87 -14.42 -7.24
C VAL A 161 -2.85 -13.93 -5.79
N TYR A 162 -2.36 -12.71 -5.61
CA TYR A 162 -2.28 -12.00 -4.35
C TYR A 162 -3.14 -10.71 -4.43
N PRO A 163 -4.35 -10.69 -3.83
CA PRO A 163 -5.10 -9.45 -3.63
C PRO A 163 -4.41 -8.55 -2.60
N LEU A 164 -3.84 -7.44 -3.07
CA LEU A 164 -3.04 -6.47 -2.31
C LEU A 164 -3.78 -5.15 -2.08
N PHE A 165 -5.09 -5.09 -2.31
CA PHE A 165 -5.91 -3.89 -2.17
C PHE A 165 -5.82 -3.17 -0.81
N HIS A 166 -5.38 -3.86 0.26
CA HIS A 166 -5.08 -3.26 1.55
C HIS A 166 -3.97 -2.20 1.49
N PHE A 167 -3.08 -2.25 0.48
CA PHE A 167 -2.09 -1.22 0.22
C PHE A 167 -2.71 0.15 -0.07
N MET A 168 -3.94 0.19 -0.60
CA MET A 168 -4.67 1.44 -0.78
C MET A 168 -4.91 2.17 0.56
N GLY A 169 -4.96 1.43 1.67
CA GLY A 169 -5.05 2.01 3.01
C GLY A 169 -3.83 2.83 3.44
N ALA A 170 -2.70 2.71 2.73
CA ALA A 170 -1.52 3.53 2.92
C ALA A 170 -1.71 4.98 2.39
N TYR A 171 -2.68 5.19 1.50
CA TYR A 171 -3.05 6.53 1.00
C TYR A 171 -4.10 7.23 1.87
N VAL A 172 -4.67 6.51 2.85
CA VAL A 172 -5.48 7.10 3.90
C VAL A 172 -4.54 7.66 4.96
N ASN A 173 -4.45 8.99 5.05
CA ASN A 173 -3.54 9.71 5.93
C ASN A 173 -4.28 10.77 6.75
N GLU A 174 -4.81 10.33 7.89
CA GLU A 174 -5.46 11.18 8.90
C GLU A 174 -4.54 12.27 9.51
N ASP A 175 -3.22 12.08 9.42
CA ASP A 175 -2.20 12.99 9.96
C ASP A 175 -1.72 14.03 8.92
N SER A 176 -2.27 14.01 7.71
CA SER A 176 -1.90 14.97 6.66
C SER A 176 -2.34 16.40 7.04
N PRO A 177 -1.44 17.40 6.99
CA PRO A 177 -1.80 18.80 7.23
C PRO A 177 -2.88 19.32 6.28
N VAL A 178 -2.99 18.75 5.07
CA VAL A 178 -4.05 19.11 4.10
C VAL A 178 -5.42 18.72 4.62
N ILE A 179 -5.53 17.63 5.37
CA ILE A 179 -6.78 17.22 6.02
C ILE A 179 -7.16 18.22 7.11
N ASP A 180 -6.20 18.72 7.90
CA ASP A 180 -6.49 19.75 8.91
C ASP A 180 -6.99 21.05 8.27
N VAL A 181 -6.36 21.49 7.18
CA VAL A 181 -6.83 22.65 6.40
C VAL A 181 -8.22 22.41 5.83
N PHE A 182 -8.47 21.23 5.26
CA PHE A 182 -9.78 20.87 4.73
C PHE A 182 -10.86 20.88 5.81
N LEU A 183 -10.62 20.28 6.97
CA LEU A 183 -11.58 20.26 8.08
C LEU A 183 -11.87 21.67 8.61
N LYS A 184 -10.85 22.55 8.66
CA LYS A 184 -11.06 23.96 8.98
C LYS A 184 -11.97 24.63 7.95
N ASP A 185 -11.78 24.36 6.66
CA ASP A 185 -12.64 24.92 5.61
C ASP A 185 -14.08 24.44 5.75
N VAL A 186 -14.31 23.17 6.10
CA VAL A 186 -15.66 22.64 6.34
C VAL A 186 -16.41 23.43 7.42
N LEU A 187 -15.74 23.80 8.51
CA LEU A 187 -16.34 24.60 9.59
C LEU A 187 -16.61 26.06 9.16
N ASN A 188 -15.87 26.57 8.17
CA ASN A 188 -16.01 27.95 7.69
C ASN A 188 -17.07 28.08 6.58
N THR A 189 -17.32 27.03 5.81
CA THR A 189 -18.18 27.09 4.61
C THR A 189 -19.53 26.41 4.80
N THR A 190 -19.78 25.78 5.95
CA THR A 190 -21.03 25.06 6.25
C THR A 190 -21.59 25.48 7.60
N ASP A 191 -22.84 25.06 7.90
CA ASP A 191 -23.48 25.32 9.18
C ASP A 191 -22.93 24.43 10.34
N LEU A 192 -21.96 23.56 10.06
CA LEU A 192 -21.38 22.66 11.05
C LEU A 192 -20.57 23.44 12.10
N LYS A 193 -20.93 23.30 13.38
CA LYS A 193 -20.29 24.04 14.48
C LYS A 193 -19.01 23.39 15.00
N ALA A 194 -18.93 22.07 14.97
CA ALA A 194 -17.78 21.31 15.42
C ALA A 194 -17.82 19.89 14.84
N PHE A 195 -16.65 19.25 14.79
CA PHE A 195 -16.55 17.81 14.58
C PHE A 195 -16.62 17.09 15.92
N THR A 196 -17.72 16.38 16.17
CA THR A 196 -17.96 15.65 17.42
C THR A 196 -17.77 14.15 17.26
N GLY A 197 -17.53 13.65 16.04
CA GLY A 197 -17.47 12.22 15.77
C GLY A 197 -18.72 11.52 16.29
N TYR A 198 -18.54 10.54 17.18
CA TYR A 198 -19.61 9.79 17.84
C TYR A 198 -20.06 10.35 19.20
N GLN A 199 -19.62 11.55 19.62
CA GLN A 199 -20.01 12.13 20.90
C GLN A 199 -21.51 12.48 20.92
N GLY A 200 -22.18 12.15 22.04
CA GLY A 200 -23.59 12.42 22.31
C GLY A 200 -24.20 11.35 23.22
N GLU A 201 -25.38 11.63 23.78
CA GLU A 201 -26.06 10.70 24.70
C GLU A 201 -27.10 9.81 24.00
N ASN A 202 -27.72 10.32 22.93
CA ASN A 202 -28.78 9.63 22.20
C ASN A 202 -28.29 9.10 20.85
N SER A 203 -28.48 7.82 20.60
CA SER A 203 -28.01 7.12 19.38
C SER A 203 -28.55 7.71 18.07
N ASN A 204 -29.79 8.22 18.05
CA ASN A 204 -30.38 8.87 16.88
C ASN A 204 -29.77 10.25 16.67
N VAL A 205 -29.52 11.00 17.75
CA VAL A 205 -28.85 12.31 17.68
C VAL A 205 -27.42 12.15 17.19
N ILE A 206 -26.68 11.15 17.70
CA ILE A 206 -25.34 10.80 17.20
C ILE A 206 -25.39 10.49 15.70
N ALA A 207 -26.35 9.68 15.26
CA ALA A 207 -26.47 9.32 13.85
C ALA A 207 -26.69 10.55 12.95
N VAL A 208 -27.62 11.43 13.33
CA VAL A 208 -27.86 12.68 12.60
C VAL A 208 -26.62 13.58 12.59
N ASN A 209 -25.90 13.68 13.72
CA ASN A 209 -24.69 14.48 13.83
C ASN A 209 -23.55 13.94 12.95
N VAL A 210 -23.34 12.61 12.91
CA VAL A 210 -22.34 11.99 12.03
C VAL A 210 -22.71 12.23 10.57
N ILE A 211 -23.97 12.02 10.19
CA ILE A 211 -24.46 12.28 8.82
C ILE A 211 -24.21 13.74 8.43
N ASN A 212 -24.51 14.69 9.32
CA ASN A 212 -24.27 16.11 9.08
C ASN A 212 -22.79 16.45 8.91
N GLN A 213 -21.90 15.83 9.71
CA GLN A 213 -20.45 15.99 9.56
C GLN A 213 -19.96 15.48 8.19
N VAL A 214 -20.38 14.28 7.77
CA VAL A 214 -19.98 13.71 6.47
C VAL A 214 -20.58 14.53 5.31
N ARG A 215 -21.84 14.97 5.43
CA ARG A 215 -22.48 15.86 4.45
C ARG A 215 -21.72 17.17 4.31
N ALA A 216 -21.29 17.78 5.41
CA ALA A 216 -20.52 19.02 5.38
C ALA A 216 -19.17 18.85 4.66
N MET A 217 -18.47 17.73 4.88
CA MET A 217 -17.25 17.38 4.14
C MET A 217 -17.52 17.23 2.64
N PHE A 218 -18.57 16.49 2.26
CA PHE A 218 -18.96 16.28 0.87
C PHE A 218 -19.29 17.60 0.15
N LEU A 219 -20.08 18.47 0.78
CA LEU A 219 -20.44 19.78 0.22
C LEU A 219 -19.25 20.72 0.13
N THR A 220 -18.30 20.63 1.07
CA THR A 220 -17.08 21.43 1.03
C THR A 220 -16.19 21.04 -0.14
N LEU A 221 -16.00 19.74 -0.40
CA LEU A 221 -15.28 19.28 -1.61
C LEU A 221 -15.95 19.77 -2.89
N ARG A 222 -17.28 19.72 -2.96
CA ARG A 222 -18.05 20.27 -4.08
C ARG A 222 -17.83 21.78 -4.24
N SER A 223 -17.89 22.54 -3.15
CA SER A 223 -17.69 23.99 -3.16
C SER A 223 -16.29 24.40 -3.63
N LYS A 224 -15.29 23.52 -3.39
CA LYS A 224 -13.91 23.68 -3.88
C LYS A 224 -13.74 23.26 -5.34
N GLY A 225 -14.82 22.86 -6.02
CA GLY A 225 -14.80 22.51 -7.43
C GLY A 225 -14.14 21.17 -7.75
N VAL A 226 -14.02 20.26 -6.77
CA VAL A 226 -13.47 18.92 -7.01
C VAL A 226 -14.37 18.17 -7.99
N LYS A 227 -13.83 17.80 -9.16
CA LYS A 227 -14.53 17.08 -10.21
C LYS A 227 -14.03 15.65 -10.34
N TYR A 228 -14.93 14.77 -10.79
CA TYR A 228 -14.54 13.42 -11.15
C TYR A 228 -13.54 13.44 -12.32
N SER A 229 -12.47 12.66 -12.19
CA SER A 229 -11.47 12.46 -13.24
C SER A 229 -11.19 10.97 -13.38
N SER A 230 -11.50 10.39 -14.54
CA SER A 230 -11.15 8.99 -14.86
C SER A 230 -9.70 8.85 -15.35
N ILE A 231 -8.86 9.88 -15.17
CA ILE A 231 -7.44 9.85 -15.55
C ILE A 231 -6.70 9.01 -14.51
N THR A 232 -6.72 7.69 -14.73
CA THR A 232 -6.06 6.66 -13.93
C THR A 232 -4.96 5.95 -14.71
N ASP A 233 -4.88 6.17 -16.02
CA ASP A 233 -3.85 5.56 -16.85
C ASP A 233 -2.47 5.99 -16.38
N THR A 234 -1.65 4.97 -16.14
CA THR A 234 -0.25 5.13 -15.81
C THR A 234 0.57 4.71 -17.01
N SER A 235 1.78 5.25 -17.15
CA SER A 235 2.78 4.70 -18.08
C SER A 235 3.08 3.21 -17.84
N ASN A 236 2.57 2.64 -16.74
CA ASN A 236 2.80 1.27 -16.29
C ASN A 236 1.64 0.31 -16.61
N SER A 237 0.46 0.81 -16.99
CA SER A 237 -0.75 -0.01 -17.22
C SER A 237 -0.56 -1.10 -18.28
N SER A 238 0.50 -1.03 -19.11
CA SER A 238 0.83 -1.98 -20.18
C SER A 238 2.15 -2.74 -19.99
N SER A 239 2.97 -2.45 -18.96
CA SER A 239 4.34 -2.99 -18.88
C SER A 239 4.50 -4.25 -18.05
N ASN A 240 3.55 -4.63 -17.20
CA ASN A 240 3.61 -5.91 -16.49
C ASN A 240 2.22 -6.58 -16.36
N PRO A 241 1.95 -7.69 -17.08
CA PRO A 241 0.66 -8.38 -17.02
C PRO A 241 0.40 -9.11 -15.69
N ASN A 242 1.43 -9.30 -14.86
CA ASN A 242 1.31 -9.94 -13.55
C ASN A 242 0.95 -8.95 -12.44
N VAL A 243 0.92 -7.64 -12.69
CA VAL A 243 0.63 -6.65 -11.65
C VAL A 243 -0.45 -5.69 -12.11
N VAL A 244 -1.53 -5.63 -11.34
CA VAL A 244 -2.58 -4.62 -11.50
C VAL A 244 -2.29 -3.51 -10.50
N SER A 245 -2.16 -2.28 -11.00
CA SER A 245 -1.96 -1.09 -10.18
C SER A 245 -2.89 0.04 -10.61
N GLN A 246 -3.11 0.99 -9.71
CA GLN A 246 -3.93 2.18 -9.97
C GLN A 246 -3.20 3.42 -9.49
N TYR A 247 -3.24 4.48 -10.29
CA TYR A 247 -2.79 5.80 -9.85
C TYR A 247 -3.76 6.37 -8.80
N ILE A 248 -3.25 6.66 -7.61
CA ILE A 248 -3.98 7.26 -6.50
C ILE A 248 -3.33 8.58 -6.13
N ARG A 249 -4.08 9.68 -6.25
CA ARG A 249 -3.67 11.01 -5.83
C ARG A 249 -3.67 11.11 -4.31
N PHE A 250 -2.63 11.74 -3.77
CA PHE A 250 -2.60 12.12 -2.35
C PHE A 250 -3.51 13.32 -2.08
N ALA A 251 -3.79 13.58 -0.80
CA ALA A 251 -4.72 14.63 -0.40
C ALA A 251 -4.32 16.03 -0.91
N ASP A 252 -3.02 16.34 -0.92
CA ASP A 252 -2.48 17.58 -1.51
C ASP A 252 -2.78 17.68 -3.01
N GLU A 253 -2.61 16.58 -3.75
CA GLU A 253 -2.87 16.53 -5.19
C GLU A 253 -4.35 16.67 -5.53
N VAL A 254 -5.25 16.04 -4.74
CA VAL A 254 -6.70 16.19 -4.90
C VAL A 254 -7.11 17.65 -4.73
N MET A 255 -6.61 18.30 -3.68
CA MET A 255 -6.96 19.68 -3.35
C MET A 255 -6.36 20.69 -4.33
N ASN A 256 -5.11 20.50 -4.75
CA ASN A 256 -4.42 21.41 -5.67
C ASN A 256 -4.95 21.30 -7.11
N ASN A 257 -5.26 20.08 -7.57
CA ASN A 257 -5.71 19.86 -8.96
C ASN A 257 -7.23 19.90 -9.11
N THR A 258 -7.97 19.94 -8.01
CA THR A 258 -9.45 19.87 -7.99
C THR A 258 -10.01 18.67 -8.77
N GLN A 259 -9.30 17.55 -8.72
CA GLN A 259 -9.63 16.33 -9.46
C GLN A 259 -9.49 15.10 -8.56
N ALA A 260 -10.47 14.21 -8.63
CA ALA A 260 -10.45 12.93 -7.92
C ALA A 260 -11.11 11.83 -8.76
N ASN A 261 -10.46 10.67 -8.87
CA ASN A 261 -11.14 9.43 -9.25
C ASN A 261 -11.86 8.80 -8.04
N CYS A 262 -12.48 7.64 -8.22
CA CYS A 262 -13.19 6.92 -7.16
C CYS A 262 -12.27 6.54 -5.97
N ALA A 263 -11.04 6.09 -6.24
CA ALA A 263 -10.06 5.78 -5.20
C ALA A 263 -9.57 7.04 -4.49
N ASP A 264 -9.18 8.08 -5.23
CA ASP A 264 -8.69 9.37 -4.69
C ASP A 264 -9.70 9.96 -3.70
N GLY A 265 -10.97 10.09 -4.13
CA GLY A 265 -12.04 10.64 -3.32
C GLY A 265 -12.34 9.78 -2.09
N THR A 266 -12.28 8.46 -2.25
CA THR A 266 -12.48 7.51 -1.15
C THR A 266 -11.37 7.60 -0.11
N VAL A 267 -10.10 7.58 -0.51
CA VAL A 267 -8.98 7.68 0.44
C VAL A 267 -8.92 9.04 1.13
N PHE A 268 -9.25 10.12 0.41
CA PHE A 268 -9.35 11.47 0.97
C PHE A 268 -10.41 11.54 2.07
N LEU A 269 -11.65 11.13 1.78
CA LEU A 269 -12.73 11.18 2.77
C LEU A 269 -12.53 10.17 3.91
N CYS A 270 -11.96 8.98 3.65
CA CYS A 270 -11.51 8.08 4.71
C CYS A 270 -10.52 8.78 5.67
N SER A 271 -9.59 9.58 5.14
CA SER A 271 -8.61 10.31 5.95
C SER A 271 -9.29 11.36 6.84
N ALA A 272 -10.20 12.15 6.26
CA ALA A 272 -10.97 13.16 6.98
C ALA A 272 -11.88 12.55 8.06
N LEU A 273 -12.60 11.46 7.75
CA LEU A 273 -13.47 10.78 8.71
C LEU A 273 -12.68 10.18 9.88
N ARG A 274 -11.53 9.55 9.59
CA ARG A 274 -10.65 9.02 10.64
C ARG A 274 -10.12 10.12 11.55
N LYS A 275 -9.71 11.26 11.00
CA LYS A 275 -9.20 12.40 11.77
C LYS A 275 -10.24 12.92 12.77
N VAL A 276 -11.53 12.83 12.45
CA VAL A 276 -12.62 13.24 13.35
C VAL A 276 -13.23 12.09 14.17
N GLY A 277 -12.59 10.92 14.18
CA GLY A 277 -13.02 9.76 14.97
C GLY A 277 -14.25 9.02 14.43
N ILE A 278 -14.62 9.23 13.16
CA ILE A 278 -15.66 8.46 12.49
C ILE A 278 -15.04 7.24 11.83
N GLU A 279 -15.66 6.08 12.03
CA GLU A 279 -15.17 4.84 11.46
C GLU A 279 -15.50 4.76 9.97
N ALA A 280 -14.44 4.69 9.16
CA ALA A 280 -14.49 4.62 7.71
C ALA A 280 -13.88 3.31 7.19
N PHE A 281 -14.43 2.83 6.09
CA PHE A 281 -13.97 1.64 5.38
C PHE A 281 -14.17 1.82 3.88
N MET A 282 -13.42 1.05 3.10
CA MET A 282 -13.46 1.09 1.64
C MET A 282 -14.21 -0.14 1.15
N VAL A 283 -15.16 0.06 0.25
CA VAL A 283 -15.97 -1.03 -0.33
C VAL A 283 -15.57 -1.21 -1.78
N PHE A 284 -14.99 -2.37 -2.10
CA PHE A 284 -14.48 -2.66 -3.43
C PHE A 284 -15.37 -3.64 -4.17
N GLN A 285 -15.60 -3.34 -5.43
CA GLN A 285 -16.24 -4.22 -6.41
C GLN A 285 -15.47 -4.13 -7.73
N PRO A 286 -15.70 -5.01 -8.71
CA PRO A 286 -14.97 -4.97 -9.98
C PRO A 286 -14.93 -3.56 -10.60
N GLY A 287 -13.73 -3.01 -10.73
CA GLY A 287 -13.49 -1.70 -11.35
C GLY A 287 -13.94 -0.48 -10.54
N HIS A 288 -14.38 -0.63 -9.28
CA HIS A 288 -14.91 0.49 -8.51
C HIS A 288 -14.65 0.38 -7.01
N VAL A 289 -14.46 1.54 -6.37
CA VAL A 289 -14.34 1.66 -4.92
C VAL A 289 -15.05 2.90 -4.43
N TYR A 290 -15.77 2.77 -3.32
CA TYR A 290 -16.49 3.87 -2.68
C TYR A 290 -16.33 3.82 -1.15
N LEU A 291 -16.72 4.92 -0.51
CA LEU A 291 -16.59 5.10 0.93
C LEU A 291 -17.76 4.45 1.65
N GLY A 292 -17.45 3.62 2.64
CA GLY A 292 -18.40 3.19 3.66
C GLY A 292 -18.10 3.84 5.00
N TYR A 293 -19.13 4.21 5.75
CA TYR A 293 -18.98 4.66 7.14
C TYR A 293 -20.18 4.26 7.99
N TYR A 294 -20.02 4.31 9.32
CA TYR A 294 -21.12 4.08 10.25
C TYR A 294 -21.57 5.40 10.86
N ALA A 295 -22.89 5.65 10.90
CA ALA A 295 -23.43 6.83 11.58
C ALA A 295 -23.49 6.65 13.12
N ASN A 296 -23.28 5.42 13.62
CA ASN A 296 -23.38 5.13 15.04
C ASN A 296 -22.29 4.15 15.48
N PRO A 297 -21.75 4.27 16.71
CA PRO A 297 -20.73 3.36 17.23
C PRO A 297 -21.18 1.90 17.30
N ASN A 298 -22.48 1.61 17.31
CA ASN A 298 -23.01 0.23 17.29
C ASN A 298 -22.92 -0.46 15.91
N LYS A 299 -22.48 0.24 14.86
CA LYS A 299 -22.21 -0.29 13.51
C LYS A 299 -23.39 -1.04 12.87
N LYS A 300 -24.63 -0.71 13.22
CA LYS A 300 -25.82 -1.47 12.76
C LYS A 300 -26.02 -1.46 11.25
N ARG A 301 -25.86 -0.31 10.61
CA ARG A 301 -26.04 -0.16 9.15
C ARG A 301 -25.02 0.81 8.58
N PRO A 302 -24.31 0.42 7.51
CA PRO A 302 -23.38 1.32 6.84
C PRO A 302 -24.11 2.32 5.95
N PHE A 303 -23.51 3.50 5.81
CA PHE A 303 -23.77 4.47 4.75
C PHE A 303 -22.71 4.26 3.66
N LEU A 304 -23.12 4.28 2.39
CA LEU A 304 -22.29 3.91 1.23
C LEU A 304 -22.15 5.10 0.27
N LEU A 305 -21.25 6.02 0.60
CA LEU A 305 -21.07 7.26 -0.11
C LEU A 305 -20.29 7.08 -1.42
N GLU A 306 -20.95 7.34 -2.55
CA GLU A 306 -20.34 7.44 -3.87
C GLU A 306 -19.54 8.75 -4.00
N THR A 307 -18.23 8.65 -3.84
CA THR A 307 -17.34 9.82 -3.81
C THR A 307 -17.20 10.48 -5.18
N THR A 308 -17.47 9.76 -6.27
CA THR A 308 -17.47 10.34 -7.63
C THR A 308 -18.62 11.33 -7.86
N MET A 309 -19.67 11.30 -7.03
CA MET A 309 -20.80 12.25 -7.11
C MET A 309 -20.50 13.64 -6.50
N VAL A 310 -19.32 13.84 -5.90
CA VAL A 310 -18.94 15.15 -5.34
C VAL A 310 -19.04 16.27 -6.38
N GLY A 311 -18.59 15.99 -7.62
CA GLY A 311 -18.56 16.96 -8.72
C GLY A 311 -19.81 17.01 -9.59
N THR A 312 -20.92 16.40 -9.18
CA THR A 312 -22.18 16.33 -9.95
C THR A 312 -23.34 17.03 -9.22
N ASP A 313 -24.51 17.07 -9.86
CA ASP A 313 -25.73 17.66 -9.27
C ASP A 313 -26.44 16.74 -8.25
N TYR A 314 -25.88 15.56 -7.99
CA TYR A 314 -26.45 14.64 -7.01
C TYR A 314 -26.47 15.27 -5.62
N SER A 315 -27.58 15.15 -4.90
CA SER A 315 -27.59 15.47 -3.47
C SER A 315 -26.73 14.48 -2.69
N PHE A 316 -26.31 14.86 -1.48
CA PHE A 316 -25.59 13.96 -0.57
C PHE A 316 -26.34 12.65 -0.30
N MET A 317 -27.67 12.71 -0.15
CA MET A 317 -28.50 11.51 0.05
C MET A 317 -28.48 10.62 -1.18
N GLN A 318 -28.68 11.18 -2.39
CA GLN A 318 -28.61 10.40 -3.63
C GLN A 318 -27.23 9.75 -3.82
N ALA A 319 -26.14 10.47 -3.50
CA ALA A 319 -24.78 9.94 -3.54
C ALA A 319 -24.57 8.80 -2.54
N THR A 320 -25.33 8.76 -1.44
CA THR A 320 -25.23 7.69 -0.44
C THR A 320 -26.13 6.49 -0.76
N ASP A 321 -27.25 6.72 -1.44
CA ASP A 321 -28.24 5.68 -1.73
C ASP A 321 -27.91 4.89 -3.01
N ILE A 322 -27.16 5.49 -3.96
CA ILE A 322 -26.89 4.90 -5.28
C ILE A 322 -26.25 3.51 -5.21
N ASN A 323 -25.39 3.26 -4.21
CA ASN A 323 -24.68 2.01 -4.04
C ASN A 323 -25.45 0.96 -3.21
N VAL A 324 -26.54 1.32 -2.53
CA VAL A 324 -27.25 0.43 -1.59
C VAL A 324 -27.78 -0.83 -2.27
N ASN A 325 -28.41 -0.70 -3.43
CA ASN A 325 -28.97 -1.85 -4.14
C ASN A 325 -27.87 -2.81 -4.63
N THR A 326 -26.80 -2.26 -5.22
CA THR A 326 -25.67 -3.06 -5.71
C THR A 326 -24.93 -3.74 -4.55
N PHE A 327 -24.76 -3.04 -3.42
CA PHE A 327 -24.16 -3.59 -2.22
C PHE A 327 -24.98 -4.76 -1.67
N ASN A 328 -26.29 -4.56 -1.46
CA ASN A 328 -27.17 -5.60 -0.92
C ASN A 328 -27.24 -6.82 -1.84
N LYS A 329 -27.29 -6.62 -3.16
CA LYS A 329 -27.28 -7.71 -4.15
C LYS A 329 -26.01 -8.55 -4.09
N ASN A 330 -24.88 -7.96 -3.69
CA ASN A 330 -23.58 -8.63 -3.64
C ASN A 330 -23.09 -8.89 -2.21
N ILE A 331 -23.92 -8.71 -1.17
CA ILE A 331 -23.50 -8.75 0.22
C ILE A 331 -22.83 -10.08 0.61
N GLU A 332 -23.29 -11.19 0.04
CA GLU A 332 -22.73 -12.52 0.25
C GLU A 332 -21.33 -12.67 -0.35
N LYS A 333 -21.03 -11.97 -1.45
CA LYS A 333 -19.72 -12.04 -2.12
C LYS A 333 -18.61 -11.41 -1.30
N TYR A 334 -18.90 -10.31 -0.59
CA TYR A 334 -17.92 -9.63 0.27
C TYR A 334 -17.40 -10.51 1.42
N ASN A 335 -18.14 -11.55 1.79
CA ASN A 335 -17.76 -12.52 2.83
C ASN A 335 -17.32 -13.87 2.25
N ASN A 336 -17.25 -14.01 0.93
CA ASN A 336 -16.94 -15.26 0.25
C ASN A 336 -15.49 -15.27 -0.27
N LYS A 337 -14.76 -16.32 0.10
CA LYS A 337 -13.35 -16.53 -0.29
C LYS A 337 -13.14 -16.61 -1.80
N ASP A 338 -14.13 -17.12 -2.52
CA ASP A 338 -14.06 -17.30 -3.97
C ASP A 338 -14.13 -15.97 -4.74
N TYR A 339 -14.47 -14.88 -4.06
CA TYR A 339 -14.60 -13.53 -4.64
C TYR A 339 -13.64 -12.52 -4.02
N MET A 340 -12.68 -12.94 -3.19
CA MET A 340 -11.80 -12.00 -2.45
C MET A 340 -10.87 -11.16 -3.35
N ASP A 341 -10.71 -11.54 -4.60
CA ASP A 341 -9.99 -10.77 -5.63
C ASP A 341 -10.86 -9.69 -6.30
N MET A 342 -12.18 -9.72 -6.10
CA MET A 342 -13.15 -8.85 -6.77
C MET A 342 -14.06 -8.06 -5.82
N TYR A 343 -14.47 -8.64 -4.70
CA TYR A 343 -15.39 -8.08 -3.72
C TYR A 343 -14.80 -8.19 -2.32
N PHE A 344 -14.49 -7.06 -1.70
CA PHE A 344 -13.96 -7.05 -0.34
C PHE A 344 -14.18 -5.68 0.33
N ILE A 345 -14.23 -5.70 1.66
CA ILE A 345 -14.40 -4.52 2.50
C ILE A 345 -13.14 -4.35 3.33
N ILE A 346 -12.55 -3.17 3.29
CA ILE A 346 -11.34 -2.84 4.05
C ILE A 346 -11.69 -1.79 5.10
N ASN A 347 -11.83 -2.23 6.34
CA ASN A 347 -11.92 -1.31 7.47
C ASN A 347 -10.54 -0.75 7.78
N ILE A 348 -10.40 0.58 7.82
CA ILE A 348 -9.09 1.19 8.02
C ILE A 348 -8.54 0.88 9.42
N ASN A 349 -9.40 0.76 10.44
CA ASN A 349 -8.96 0.39 11.79
C ASN A 349 -8.31 -0.99 11.82
N ASP A 350 -8.87 -1.95 11.07
CA ASP A 350 -8.42 -3.34 11.09
C ASP A 350 -7.04 -3.53 10.44
N ILE A 351 -6.68 -2.64 9.51
CA ILE A 351 -5.39 -2.72 8.79
C ILE A 351 -4.31 -1.82 9.37
N ARG A 352 -4.64 -0.82 10.20
CA ARG A 352 -3.69 0.24 10.60
C ARG A 352 -2.51 -0.27 11.45
N SER A 353 -2.61 -1.45 12.03
CA SER A 353 -1.50 -2.14 12.70
C SER A 353 -0.45 -2.69 11.72
N LEU A 354 -0.81 -2.88 10.45
CA LEU A 354 0.05 -3.46 9.40
C LEU A 354 0.28 -2.51 8.22
N ILE A 355 -0.62 -1.58 7.96
CA ILE A 355 -0.54 -0.63 6.85
C ILE A 355 -0.51 0.78 7.42
N LYS A 356 0.67 1.41 7.36
CA LYS A 356 0.88 2.78 7.81
C LYS A 356 0.63 3.78 6.68
N PRO A 357 0.12 4.98 6.98
CA PRO A 357 0.01 6.04 5.99
C PRO A 357 1.37 6.37 5.37
N ILE A 358 1.39 6.59 4.06
CA ILE A 358 2.52 7.22 3.38
C ILE A 358 2.46 8.71 3.72
N GLY A 359 3.28 9.12 4.68
CA GLY A 359 3.44 10.54 5.03
C GLY A 359 4.19 11.27 3.94
N ARG A 360 3.72 12.45 3.52
CA ARG A 360 4.47 13.36 2.62
C ARG A 360 5.21 14.40 3.46
#